data_AF-L2GWT4-F1
#
_entry.id   AF-L2GWT4-F1
#
_cell.length_a   1.000
_cell.length_b   1.000
_cell.length_c   1.000
_cell.angle_alpha   90.00
_cell.angle_beta   90.00
_cell.angle_gamma   90.00
#
_symmetry.space_group_name_H-M   'P 1'
#
loop_
_entity.id
_entity.type
_entity.pdbx_description
1 polymer ?
#
loop_
_entity_poly.entity_id
_entity_poly.type
_entity_poly.pdbx_seq_one_letter_code
_entity_poly.pdbx_strand_id
1 'polypeptide(L)'
;MIPRAGSVVNSQIGFIYIFSFFTFLELAFFGLTVYFTTEVVTEYPFVVYGASLLLGNFFLMEAIIARNIYQMCIYPFIYTYTLTVNLANITHINNISFAFQLMLISVVAIHGVFFIMKFRDFFYEFSWYYYKKIGGRPEIIGKYLVLIRGE
;
A
#
# COMPACT_ATOMS: atom_id res chain seq x y z
N MET A 1 -15.54 -7.47 -21.33
CA MET A 1 -14.67 -8.65 -21.50
C MET A 1 -14.41 -9.24 -20.13
N ILE A 2 -14.83 -10.48 -19.87
CA ILE A 2 -14.56 -11.17 -18.60
C ILE A 2 -13.11 -11.66 -18.68
N PRO A 3 -12.20 -11.20 -17.79
CA PRO A 3 -10.81 -11.65 -17.80
C PRO A 3 -10.75 -13.16 -17.55
N ARG A 4 -9.92 -13.88 -18.32
CA ARG A 4 -9.67 -15.30 -18.08
C ARG A 4 -9.07 -15.47 -16.68
N ALA A 5 -9.61 -16.39 -15.88
CA ALA A 5 -9.25 -16.56 -14.47
C ALA A 5 -7.73 -16.68 -14.21
N GLY A 6 -6.95 -17.21 -15.16
CA GLY A 6 -5.48 -17.30 -15.07
C GLY A 6 -4.73 -15.98 -15.28
N SER A 7 -5.26 -14.99 -16.01
CA SER A 7 -4.58 -13.69 -16.18
C SER A 7 -4.70 -12.81 -14.95
N VAL A 8 -5.77 -12.99 -14.16
CA VAL A 8 -6.01 -12.22 -12.93
C VAL A 8 -5.01 -12.62 -11.85
N VAL A 9 -4.81 -13.93 -11.64
CA VAL A 9 -3.83 -14.46 -10.66
C VAL A 9 -2.39 -14.06 -11.02
N ASN A 10 -2.01 -14.08 -12.31
CA ASN A 10 -0.66 -13.69 -12.72
C ASN A 10 -0.42 -12.18 -12.55
N SER A 11 -1.46 -11.34 -12.71
CA SER A 11 -1.35 -9.90 -12.46
C SER A 11 -1.19 -9.57 -10.97
N GLN A 12 -1.79 -10.34 -10.07
CA GLN A 12 -1.68 -10.16 -8.61
C GLN A 12 -0.25 -10.38 -8.12
N ILE A 13 0.38 -11.46 -8.60
CA ILE A 13 1.78 -11.76 -8.30
C ILE A 13 2.69 -10.62 -8.78
N GLY A 14 2.41 -10.09 -9.98
CA GLY A 14 3.13 -8.93 -10.53
C GLY A 14 3.02 -7.69 -9.65
N PHE A 15 1.83 -7.38 -9.11
CA PHE A 15 1.66 -6.24 -8.20
C PHE A 15 2.41 -6.42 -6.89
N ILE A 16 2.37 -7.62 -6.29
CA ILE A 16 3.16 -7.93 -5.08
C ILE A 16 4.64 -7.66 -5.36
N TYR A 17 5.19 -8.13 -6.48
CA TYR A 17 6.59 -7.85 -6.83
C TYR A 17 6.90 -6.37 -7.00
N ILE A 18 6.01 -5.60 -7.64
CA ILE A 18 6.21 -4.16 -7.82
C ILE A 18 6.19 -3.44 -6.46
N PHE A 19 5.22 -3.75 -5.60
CA PHE A 19 5.14 -3.18 -4.25
C PHE A 19 6.36 -3.59 -3.41
N SER A 20 6.78 -4.85 -3.46
CA SER A 20 8.02 -5.33 -2.81
C SER A 20 9.25 -4.55 -3.27
N PHE A 21 9.35 -4.27 -4.56
CA PHE A 21 10.47 -3.53 -5.13
C PHE A 21 10.50 -2.07 -4.63
N PHE A 22 9.35 -1.40 -4.56
CA PHE A 22 9.26 -0.08 -3.94
C PHE A 22 9.63 -0.10 -2.47
N THR A 23 9.12 -1.07 -1.70
CA THR A 23 9.50 -1.25 -0.29
C THR A 23 11.01 -1.43 -0.13
N PHE A 24 11.63 -2.25 -0.99
CA PHE A 24 13.08 -2.47 -0.96
C PHE A 24 13.87 -1.18 -1.27
N LEU A 25 13.45 -0.42 -2.28
CA LEU A 25 14.06 0.86 -2.62
C LEU A 25 13.94 1.85 -1.46
N GLU A 26 12.75 1.99 -0.88
CA GLU A 26 12.52 2.89 0.26
C GLU A 26 13.39 2.52 1.46
N LEU A 27 13.52 1.22 1.77
CA LEU A 27 14.40 0.73 2.83
C LEU A 27 15.87 0.99 2.54
N ALA A 28 16.31 0.77 1.31
CA ALA A 28 17.69 1.01 0.90
C ALA A 28 18.04 2.50 1.00
N PHE A 29 17.16 3.40 0.52
CA PHE A 29 17.37 4.83 0.66
C PHE A 29 17.33 5.26 2.13
N PHE A 30 16.39 4.78 2.93
CA PHE A 30 16.36 5.06 4.37
C PHE A 30 17.66 4.63 5.07
N GLY A 31 18.15 3.41 4.81
CA GLY A 31 19.39 2.90 5.37
C GLY A 31 20.62 3.74 4.97
N LEU A 32 20.67 4.19 3.71
CA LEU A 32 21.69 5.13 3.24
C LEU A 32 21.57 6.49 3.96
N THR A 33 20.36 7.01 4.16
CA THR A 33 20.14 8.26 4.89
C THR A 33 20.66 8.16 6.32
N VAL A 34 20.35 7.05 7.01
CA VAL A 34 20.85 6.80 8.38
C VAL A 34 22.37 6.70 8.39
N TYR A 35 22.97 6.00 7.42
CA TYR A 35 24.43 5.83 7.35
C TYR A 35 25.18 7.16 7.21
N PHE A 36 24.69 8.09 6.39
CA PHE A 36 25.31 9.40 6.20
C PHE A 36 25.00 10.40 7.30
N THR A 37 23.98 10.15 8.13
CA THR A 37 23.67 10.97 9.29
C THR A 37 24.58 10.51 10.44
N THR A 38 25.84 10.96 10.44
CA THR A 38 26.90 10.54 11.37
C THR A 38 26.63 10.87 12.83
N GLU A 39 25.73 11.80 13.11
CA GLU A 39 25.14 11.96 14.42
C GLU A 39 23.84 11.16 14.41
N VAL A 40 23.79 10.07 15.18
CA VAL A 40 22.50 9.47 15.58
C VAL A 40 21.84 10.49 16.48
N VAL A 41 21.30 11.54 15.88
CA VAL A 41 20.39 12.42 16.57
C VAL A 41 19.22 11.51 16.86
N THR A 42 19.08 11.10 18.11
CA THR A 42 17.91 10.39 18.65
C THR A 42 16.66 11.28 18.60
N GLU A 43 16.61 12.21 17.66
CA GLU A 43 15.42 12.94 17.29
C GLU A 43 14.46 11.92 16.69
N TYR A 44 13.50 11.59 17.56
CA TYR A 44 12.21 10.98 17.34
C TYR A 44 11.74 10.92 15.87
N PRO A 45 11.74 12.01 15.06
CA PRO A 45 11.29 11.98 13.66
C PRO A 45 11.97 10.94 12.77
N PHE A 46 13.27 10.67 12.91
CA PHE A 46 13.97 9.77 11.97
C PHE A 46 13.63 8.29 12.23
N VAL A 47 13.56 7.92 13.51
CA VAL A 47 13.16 6.58 13.96
C VAL A 47 11.67 6.35 13.71
N VAL A 48 10.83 7.35 13.97
CA VAL A 48 9.39 7.31 13.67
C VAL A 48 9.17 7.21 12.16
N TYR A 49 9.96 7.91 11.35
CA TYR A 49 9.90 7.80 9.89
C TYR A 49 10.20 6.37 9.43
N GLY A 50 11.36 5.81 9.82
CA GLY A 50 11.74 4.44 9.44
C GLY A 50 10.73 3.39 9.90
N ALA A 51 10.24 3.52 11.15
CA ALA A 51 9.21 2.63 11.69
C ALA A 51 7.89 2.75 10.92
N SER A 52 7.43 3.97 10.61
CA SER A 52 6.20 4.20 9.84
C SER A 52 6.29 3.66 8.42
N LEU A 53 7.46 3.75 7.79
CA LEU A 53 7.70 3.26 6.44
C LEU A 53 7.71 1.71 6.40
N LEU A 54 8.40 1.08 7.35
CA LEU A 54 8.38 -0.38 7.51
C LEU A 54 6.98 -0.91 7.79
N LEU A 55 6.30 -0.29 8.77
CA LEU A 55 4.98 -0.71 9.22
C LEU A 55 3.93 -0.48 8.13
N GLY A 56 3.98 0.66 7.44
CA GLY A 56 3.10 0.94 6.30
C GLY A 56 3.25 -0.09 5.17
N ASN A 57 4.48 -0.39 4.76
CA ASN A 57 4.75 -1.38 3.72
C ASN A 57 4.33 -2.81 4.14
N PHE A 58 4.57 -3.19 5.39
CA PHE A 58 4.12 -4.46 5.94
C PHE A 58 2.59 -4.57 5.91
N PHE A 59 1.89 -3.53 6.36
CA PHE A 59 0.42 -3.48 6.33
C PHE A 59 -0.13 -3.59 4.91
N LEU A 60 0.52 -2.96 3.93
CA LEU A 60 0.11 -3.06 2.54
C LEU A 60 0.23 -4.49 2.01
N MET A 61 1.37 -5.14 2.27
CA MET A 61 1.60 -6.52 1.84
C MET A 61 0.65 -7.49 2.49
N GLU A 62 0.45 -7.38 3.80
CA GLU A 62 -0.51 -8.19 4.53
C GLU A 62 -1.93 -7.96 3.99
N ALA A 63 -2.30 -6.70 3.71
CA ALA A 63 -3.61 -6.36 3.14
C ALA A 63 -3.82 -7.03 1.77
N ILE A 64 -2.80 -7.07 0.92
CA ILE A 64 -2.86 -7.71 -0.40
C ILE A 64 -2.98 -9.24 -0.27
N ILE A 65 -2.17 -9.86 0.59
CA ILE A 65 -2.15 -11.33 0.79
C ILE A 65 -3.46 -11.79 1.46
N ALA A 66 -3.88 -11.11 2.52
CA ALA A 66 -5.09 -11.44 3.28
C ALA A 66 -6.38 -10.93 2.60
N ARG A 67 -6.26 -10.13 1.54
CA ARG A 67 -7.37 -9.44 0.84
C ARG A 67 -8.21 -8.59 1.79
N ASN A 68 -7.55 -7.90 2.73
CA ASN A 68 -8.19 -7.14 3.78
C ASN A 68 -8.42 -5.68 3.34
N ILE A 69 -9.68 -5.32 3.10
CA ILE A 69 -10.08 -3.97 2.66
C ILE A 69 -9.76 -2.92 3.71
N TYR A 70 -9.92 -3.23 4.99
CA TYR A 70 -9.75 -2.24 6.06
C TYR A 70 -8.29 -1.82 6.20
N GLN A 71 -7.35 -2.78 6.19
CA GLN A 71 -5.91 -2.48 6.20
C GLN A 71 -5.51 -1.68 4.95
N MET A 72 -6.07 -2.03 3.78
CA MET A 72 -5.83 -1.31 2.53
C MET A 72 -6.30 0.15 2.58
N CYS A 73 -7.43 0.43 3.23
CA CYS A 73 -7.96 1.79 3.41
C CYS A 73 -7.18 2.62 4.44
N ILE A 74 -6.52 1.98 5.40
CA ILE A 74 -5.71 2.66 6.43
C ILE A 74 -4.34 3.07 5.84
N TYR A 75 -3.81 2.28 4.91
CA TYR A 75 -2.49 2.50 4.31
C TYR A 75 -2.24 3.94 3.81
N PRO A 76 -3.15 4.60 3.04
CA PRO A 76 -2.97 5.98 2.60
C PRO A 76 -2.71 6.98 3.73
N PHE A 77 -3.33 6.78 4.90
CA PHE A 77 -3.16 7.69 6.03
C PHE A 77 -1.75 7.55 6.64
N ILE A 78 -1.29 6.30 6.82
CA ILE A 78 0.08 6.02 7.28
C ILE A 78 1.07 6.61 6.28
N TYR A 79 0.84 6.38 4.99
CA TYR A 79 1.74 6.80 3.93
C TYR A 79 1.83 8.33 3.79
N THR A 80 0.69 9.03 3.90
CA THR A 80 0.65 10.49 3.86
C THR A 80 1.35 11.10 5.07
N TYR A 81 1.18 10.49 6.25
CA TYR A 81 1.91 10.89 7.46
C TYR A 81 3.43 10.76 7.25
N THR A 82 3.87 9.60 6.77
CA THR A 82 5.28 9.33 6.44
C THR A 82 5.84 10.34 5.43
N LEU A 83 5.10 10.68 4.37
CA LEU A 83 5.51 11.68 3.38
C LEU A 83 5.61 13.09 4.00
N THR A 84 4.64 13.47 4.84
CA THR A 84 4.61 14.79 5.50
C THR A 84 5.81 14.98 6.42
N VAL A 85 6.18 13.94 7.17
CA VAL A 85 7.37 13.95 8.03
C VAL A 85 8.65 14.15 7.22
N ASN A 86 8.78 13.52 6.05
CA ASN A 86 9.96 13.73 5.18
C ASN A 86 10.03 15.14 4.62
N LEU A 87 8.90 15.67 4.14
CA LEU A 87 8.83 17.02 3.60
C LEU A 87 9.18 18.07 4.66
N ALA A 88 8.74 17.88 5.91
CA ALA A 88 9.09 18.76 7.02
C ALA A 88 10.59 18.71 7.38
N ASN A 89 11.24 17.56 7.21
CA ASN A 89 12.65 17.36 7.57
C ASN A 89 13.65 17.76 6.47
N ILE A 90 13.20 18.05 5.24
CA ILE A 90 14.07 18.53 4.14
C ILE A 90 14.94 19.71 4.57
N THR A 91 14.37 20.64 5.36
CA THR A 91 15.03 21.92 5.65
C THR A 91 15.93 21.87 6.88
N HIS A 92 15.89 20.78 7.65
CA HIS A 92 16.57 20.71 8.96
C HIS A 92 17.89 19.94 8.94
N ILE A 93 18.12 19.05 7.97
CA ILE A 93 19.28 18.14 7.99
C ILE A 93 20.35 18.61 7.00
N ASN A 94 21.30 19.39 7.51
CA ASN A 94 22.40 19.99 6.72
C ASN A 94 23.46 18.99 6.23
N ASN A 95 23.44 17.75 6.75
CA ASN A 95 24.49 16.75 6.50
C ASN A 95 24.22 15.84 5.30
N ILE A 96 23.02 15.90 4.71
CA ILE A 96 22.63 15.07 3.57
C ILE A 96 22.41 15.98 2.36
N SER A 97 22.95 15.58 1.21
CA SER A 97 22.73 16.32 -0.04
C SER A 97 21.22 16.44 -0.32
N PHE A 98 20.76 17.67 -0.57
CA PHE A 98 19.39 17.98 -0.94
C PHE A 98 18.89 17.11 -2.12
N ALA A 99 19.78 16.79 -3.07
CA ALA A 99 19.46 15.91 -4.19
C ALA A 99 19.07 14.49 -3.75
N PHE A 100 19.71 13.98 -2.70
CA PHE A 100 19.42 12.65 -2.16
C PHE A 100 18.09 12.63 -1.37
N GLN A 101 17.80 13.68 -0.60
CA GLN A 101 16.49 13.83 0.07
C GLN A 101 15.34 13.93 -0.94
N LEU A 102 15.52 14.70 -2.01
CA LEU A 102 14.56 14.77 -3.11
C LEU A 102 14.34 13.41 -3.78
N MET A 103 15.40 12.63 -3.96
CA MET A 103 15.30 11.28 -4.53
C MET A 103 14.45 10.36 -3.64
N LEU A 104 14.69 10.35 -2.34
CA LEU A 104 13.92 9.56 -1.37
C LEU A 104 12.44 9.97 -1.38
N ILE A 105 12.15 11.28 -1.35
CA ILE A 105 10.76 11.78 -1.42
C ILE A 105 10.10 11.42 -2.76
N SER A 106 10.85 11.45 -3.86
CA SER A 106 10.34 11.09 -5.18
C SER A 106 9.94 9.62 -5.24
N VAL A 107 10.77 8.73 -4.67
CA VAL A 107 10.47 7.29 -4.60
C VAL A 107 9.20 7.06 -3.79
N VAL A 108 9.08 7.70 -2.63
CA VAL A 108 7.88 7.63 -1.78
C VAL A 108 6.65 8.18 -2.54
N ALA A 109 6.76 9.35 -3.15
CA ALA A 109 5.65 9.94 -3.92
C ALA A 109 5.19 9.04 -5.07
N ILE A 110 6.12 8.47 -5.84
CA ILE A 110 5.81 7.57 -6.96
C ILE A 110 5.12 6.30 -6.45
N HIS A 111 5.60 5.71 -5.36
CA HIS A 111 4.99 4.52 -4.78
C HIS A 111 3.56 4.81 -4.28
N GLY A 112 3.33 5.96 -3.63
CA GLY A 112 1.99 6.42 -3.25
C GLY A 112 1.05 6.62 -4.44
N VAL A 113 1.55 7.23 -5.54
CA VAL A 113 0.76 7.39 -6.78
C VAL A 113 0.42 6.03 -7.39
N PHE A 114 1.39 5.11 -7.45
CA PHE A 114 1.17 3.76 -7.96
C PHE A 114 0.10 3.02 -7.16
N PHE A 115 0.14 3.15 -5.82
CA PHE A 115 -0.90 2.64 -4.95
C PHE A 115 -2.27 3.22 -5.28
N ILE A 116 -2.41 4.55 -5.41
CA ILE A 116 -3.70 5.20 -5.70
C ILE A 116 -4.27 4.73 -7.03
N MET A 117 -3.43 4.61 -8.07
CA MET A 117 -3.86 4.10 -9.38
C MET A 117 -4.40 2.68 -9.29
N LYS A 118 -3.86 1.86 -8.38
CA LYS A 118 -4.24 0.45 -8.19
C LYS A 118 -5.30 0.23 -7.12
N PHE A 119 -5.54 1.21 -6.26
CA PHE A 119 -6.47 1.10 -5.13
C PHE A 119 -7.85 0.65 -5.56
N ARG A 120 -8.37 1.24 -6.65
CA ARG A 120 -9.68 0.87 -7.18
C ARG A 120 -9.73 -0.59 -7.63
N ASP A 121 -8.69 -1.07 -8.30
CA ASP A 121 -8.59 -2.46 -8.78
C ASP A 121 -8.61 -3.43 -7.58
N PHE A 122 -7.83 -3.14 -6.53
CA PHE A 122 -7.82 -3.91 -5.29
C PHE A 122 -9.16 -3.88 -4.56
N PHE A 123 -9.80 -2.72 -4.48
CA PHE A 123 -11.08 -2.56 -3.79
C PHE A 123 -12.17 -3.44 -4.41
N TYR A 124 -12.28 -3.44 -5.75
CA TYR A 124 -13.22 -4.30 -6.45
C TYR A 124 -12.90 -5.78 -6.23
N GLU A 125 -11.63 -6.16 -6.31
CA GLU A 125 -11.22 -7.54 -6.18
C GLU A 125 -11.50 -8.10 -4.77
N PHE A 126 -11.14 -7.33 -3.74
CA PHE A 126 -11.36 -7.75 -2.35
C PHE A 126 -12.85 -7.77 -2.03
N SER A 127 -13.61 -6.77 -2.49
CA SER A 127 -15.07 -6.76 -2.33
C SER A 127 -15.71 -7.99 -2.97
N TRP A 128 -15.23 -8.38 -4.16
CA TRP A 128 -15.69 -9.59 -4.84
C TRP A 128 -15.30 -10.88 -4.09
N TYR A 129 -14.10 -10.92 -3.52
CA TYR A 129 -13.66 -12.03 -2.68
C TYR A 129 -14.54 -12.19 -1.43
N TYR A 130 -14.84 -11.10 -0.72
CA TYR A 130 -15.75 -11.12 0.43
C TYR A 130 -17.17 -11.51 0.02
N TYR A 131 -17.67 -10.98 -1.09
CA TYR A 131 -18.98 -11.34 -1.62
C TYR A 131 -19.11 -12.84 -1.90
N LYS A 132 -18.08 -13.45 -2.52
CA LYS A 132 -18.02 -14.90 -2.73
C LYS A 132 -17.94 -15.68 -1.42
N LYS A 133 -17.15 -15.21 -0.45
CA LYS A 133 -16.90 -15.90 0.82
C LYS A 133 -18.12 -15.89 1.75
N ILE A 134 -18.86 -14.79 1.80
CA ILE A 134 -20.05 -14.63 2.66
C ILE A 134 -21.26 -15.38 2.08
N GLY A 135 -21.23 -15.72 0.79
CA GLY A 135 -22.39 -16.22 0.07
C GLY A 135 -23.34 -15.06 -0.20
N GLY A 136 -23.40 -14.60 -1.45
CA GLY A 136 -24.20 -13.44 -1.81
C GLY A 136 -25.63 -13.58 -1.28
N ARG A 137 -26.10 -12.56 -0.54
CA ARG A 137 -27.51 -12.52 -0.13
C ARG A 137 -28.38 -12.60 -1.39
N PRO A 138 -29.40 -13.48 -1.44
CA PRO A 138 -30.28 -13.61 -2.61
C PRO A 138 -30.96 -12.29 -3.00
N GLU A 139 -31.14 -11.39 -2.02
CA GLU A 139 -31.60 -10.00 -2.18
C GLU A 139 -30.71 -9.17 -3.12
N ILE A 140 -29.39 -9.34 -3.06
CA ILE A 140 -28.41 -8.60 -3.87
C ILE A 140 -28.20 -9.27 -5.23
N ILE A 141 -28.41 -10.59 -5.30
CA ILE A 141 -28.29 -11.38 -6.54
C ILE A 141 -29.45 -11.09 -7.50
N GLY A 142 -30.52 -10.43 -7.04
CA GLY A 142 -31.74 -10.23 -7.83
C GLY A 142 -32.48 -11.54 -8.14
N LYS A 143 -32.04 -12.66 -7.55
CA LYS A 143 -32.72 -13.95 -7.61
C LYS A 143 -33.60 -14.07 -6.37
N TYR A 144 -34.67 -13.28 -6.34
CA TYR A 144 -35.92 -13.82 -5.80
C TYR A 144 -36.34 -14.91 -6.77
N LEU A 145 -35.84 -16.12 -6.54
CA LEU A 145 -36.47 -17.33 -7.02
C LEU A 145 -37.80 -17.37 -6.27
N VAL A 146 -38.81 -16.72 -6.86
CA VAL A 146 -40.20 -16.99 -6.55
C VAL A 146 -40.35 -18.48 -6.83
N LEU A 147 -40.19 -19.29 -5.79
CA LEU A 147 -40.77 -20.62 -5.74
C LEU A 147 -42.27 -20.40 -5.85
N ILE A 148 -42.75 -20.25 -7.08
CA ILE A 148 -44.12 -20.55 -7.43
C ILE A 148 -44.23 -22.04 -7.14
N ARG A 149 -44.64 -22.33 -5.90
CA ARG A 149 -45.17 -23.63 -5.52
C ARG A 149 -46.47 -23.76 -6.31
N GLY A 150 -46.33 -24.28 -7.53
CA GLY A 150 -47.46 -24.84 -8.25
C GLY A 150 -47.87 -26.11 -7.52
N GLU A 151 -49.17 -26.15 -7.22
CA GLU A 151 -49.95 -27.26 -6.65
C GLU A 151 -49.86 -27.47 -5.13
#